data_AF-A0AAD4GRZ2-F1
#
_entry.id   AF-A0AAD4GRZ2-F1
#
_cell.length_a   1.000
_cell.length_b   1.000
_cell.length_c   1.000
_cell.angle_alpha   90.00
_cell.angle_beta   90.00
_cell.angle_gamma   90.00
#
_symmetry.space_group_name_H-M   'P 1'
#
loop_
_entity.id
_entity.type
_entity.pdbx_description
1 polymer ?
#
loop_
_entity_poly.entity_id
_entity_poly.type
_entity_poly.pdbx_seq_one_letter_code
_entity_poly.pdbx_strand_id
1 'polypeptide(L)'
;MSDSKETLLSQTDSSDPPPAYDANPPQRNALPRPPPLTIPILNDLRNRRVILASSSPRRRQIMSLLGLPKLEIIPSNAAEDFPKTMEPFEYVLATATKKAQTVYEQEILNEEKGEPGLILAADTIVVDTTSGTILEKPRSEAHHLTMLKTLRNNRDHKVFTAMAAMAPLASARQPGYALETAIEESTVRFDTEVTDELILAYVRTREGVDKAGGYGLQGLGSILVEKIDGSHDNVIGLPLRSALRLMEKVLAKADDDDDDQLPGDDDESGEEEE
;
A
#
# COMPACT_ATOMS: atom_id res chain seq x y z
N MET A 1 56.48 19.10 46.30
CA MET A 1 56.98 17.72 46.31
C MET A 1 55.74 16.83 46.18
N SER A 2 55.28 16.58 44.94
CA SER A 2 55.70 15.49 44.04
C SER A 2 55.09 14.16 44.52
N ASP A 3 53.99 13.74 43.88
CA ASP A 3 53.86 12.55 42.99
C ASP A 3 53.57 11.28 43.83
N SER A 4 52.67 10.36 43.48
CA SER A 4 52.33 9.83 42.16
C SER A 4 50.91 9.24 42.09
N LYS A 5 50.37 9.35 40.88
CA LYS A 5 49.31 8.55 40.24
C LYS A 5 49.70 7.05 40.19
N GLU A 6 48.71 6.21 39.90
CA GLU A 6 48.84 4.86 39.29
C GLU A 6 49.42 3.73 40.13
N THR A 7 48.56 2.87 40.71
CA THR A 7 48.62 1.41 40.48
C THR A 7 47.43 0.72 41.16
N LEU A 8 46.42 0.35 40.38
CA LEU A 8 45.59 -0.86 40.56
C LEU A 8 44.72 -1.06 39.31
N LEU A 9 45.41 -1.06 38.17
CA LEU A 9 44.94 -1.59 36.87
C LEU A 9 45.90 -2.74 36.53
N SER A 10 45.54 -3.94 36.97
CA SER A 10 45.90 -5.27 36.43
C SER A 10 45.32 -6.26 37.45
N GLN A 11 44.36 -7.11 37.12
CA GLN A 11 44.53 -8.21 36.19
C GLN A 11 43.22 -8.43 35.41
N THR A 12 43.32 -8.33 34.09
CA THR A 12 42.41 -8.96 33.15
C THR A 12 42.82 -10.42 33.02
N ASP A 13 41.92 -11.34 33.38
CA ASP A 13 41.82 -12.62 32.68
C ASP A 13 40.35 -13.09 32.77
N SER A 14 39.54 -12.59 31.84
CA SER A 14 38.27 -13.22 31.47
C SER A 14 38.27 -13.34 29.95
N SER A 15 39.09 -14.26 29.46
CA SER A 15 39.12 -14.69 28.06
C SER A 15 38.04 -15.73 27.75
N ASP A 16 36.95 -15.77 28.53
CA ASP A 16 35.79 -16.56 28.17
C ASP A 16 34.99 -15.80 27.11
N PRO A 17 34.82 -16.37 25.90
CA PRO A 17 33.90 -15.80 24.93
C PRO A 17 32.49 -15.80 25.53
N PRO A 18 31.65 -14.79 25.22
CA PRO A 18 30.25 -14.82 25.62
C PRO A 18 29.62 -16.13 25.15
N PRO A 19 28.70 -16.73 25.93
CA PRO A 19 28.06 -17.99 25.56
C PRO A 19 27.50 -17.85 24.14
N ALA A 20 27.82 -18.84 23.29
CA ALA A 20 27.33 -18.86 21.93
C ALA A 20 25.81 -18.74 21.96
N TYR A 21 25.28 -17.61 21.48
CA TYR A 21 23.86 -17.48 21.27
C TYR A 21 23.47 -18.51 20.21
N ASP A 22 22.67 -19.50 20.60
CA ASP A 22 22.05 -20.42 19.65
C ASP A 22 21.41 -19.59 18.52
N ALA A 23 21.87 -19.84 17.29
CA ALA A 23 21.48 -19.07 16.10
C ALA A 23 20.02 -19.30 15.64
N ASN A 24 19.23 -20.03 16.43
CA ASN A 24 17.82 -20.27 16.17
C ASN A 24 16.96 -19.56 17.21
N PRO A 25 16.43 -18.35 16.91
CA PRO A 25 15.37 -17.80 17.73
C PRO A 25 14.21 -18.81 17.77
N PRO A 26 13.57 -19.03 18.93
CA PRO A 26 12.43 -19.92 19.01
C PRO A 26 11.39 -19.48 17.97
N GLN A 27 11.01 -20.41 17.07
CA GLN A 27 9.91 -20.19 16.14
C GLN A 27 8.68 -19.87 16.98
N ARG A 28 8.32 -18.58 17.05
CA ARG A 28 7.05 -18.18 17.64
C ARG A 28 5.97 -18.87 16.82
N ASN A 29 5.26 -19.81 17.44
CA ASN A 29 4.06 -20.41 16.86
C ASN A 29 3.08 -19.27 16.56
N ALA A 30 3.10 -18.78 15.32
CA ALA A 30 2.09 -17.85 14.85
C ALA A 30 0.76 -18.57 14.98
N LEU A 31 -0.27 -17.88 15.50
CA LEU A 31 -1.62 -18.42 15.52
C LEU A 31 -1.96 -18.91 14.09
N PRO A 32 -2.57 -20.10 13.94
CA PRO A 32 -2.93 -20.61 12.64
C PRO A 32 -3.83 -19.58 11.94
N ARG A 33 -3.48 -19.22 10.71
CA ARG A 33 -4.30 -18.29 9.94
C ARG A 33 -5.68 -18.93 9.71
N PRO A 34 -6.77 -18.17 9.83
CA PRO A 34 -8.08 -18.69 9.47
C PRO A 34 -8.08 -19.11 7.98
N PRO A 35 -8.91 -20.08 7.60
CA PRO A 35 -9.06 -20.45 6.20
C PRO A 35 -9.52 -19.22 5.39
N PRO A 36 -9.11 -19.10 4.12
CA PRO A 36 -9.51 -17.96 3.30
C PRO A 36 -11.01 -18.00 3.00
N LEU A 37 -11.59 -16.82 2.75
CA LEU A 37 -13.00 -16.70 2.39
C LEU A 37 -13.29 -17.48 1.10
N THR A 38 -14.34 -18.30 1.10
CA THR A 38 -14.77 -19.06 -0.08
C THR A 38 -15.94 -18.36 -0.75
N ILE A 39 -15.62 -17.39 -1.60
CA ILE A 39 -16.58 -16.59 -2.39
C ILE A 39 -16.18 -16.61 -3.87
N PRO A 40 -17.12 -16.44 -4.82
CA PRO A 40 -16.86 -16.60 -6.25
C PRO A 40 -15.63 -15.84 -6.76
N ILE A 41 -15.55 -14.54 -6.46
CA ILE A 41 -14.44 -13.68 -6.89
C ILE A 41 -13.06 -14.16 -6.40
N LEU A 42 -12.95 -14.65 -5.16
CA LEU A 42 -11.68 -15.16 -4.63
C LEU A 42 -11.34 -16.54 -5.20
N ASN A 43 -12.33 -17.37 -5.51
CA ASN A 43 -12.10 -18.64 -6.17
C ASN A 43 -11.54 -18.44 -7.58
N ASP A 44 -12.09 -17.49 -8.32
CA ASP A 44 -11.60 -17.10 -9.65
C ASP A 44 -10.17 -16.53 -9.58
N LEU A 45 -9.94 -15.55 -8.71
CA LEU A 45 -8.62 -14.94 -8.51
C LEU A 45 -7.54 -15.93 -8.06
N ARG A 46 -7.88 -17.05 -7.42
CA ARG A 46 -6.88 -18.10 -7.08
C ARG A 46 -6.32 -18.81 -8.30
N ASN A 47 -7.07 -18.85 -9.40
CA ASN A 47 -6.65 -19.47 -10.64
C ASN A 47 -5.94 -18.50 -11.57
N ARG A 48 -6.16 -17.18 -11.40
CA ARG A 48 -5.54 -16.11 -12.18
C ARG A 48 -4.15 -15.71 -11.65
N ARG A 49 -3.35 -15.10 -12.52
CA ARG A 49 -2.09 -14.42 -12.15
C ARG A 49 -2.44 -13.05 -11.56
N VAL A 50 -2.27 -12.86 -10.26
CA VAL A 50 -2.64 -11.61 -9.56
C VAL A 50 -1.39 -10.85 -9.18
N ILE A 51 -1.28 -9.58 -9.58
CA ILE A 51 -0.13 -8.74 -9.29
C ILE A 51 -0.53 -7.60 -8.35
N LEU A 52 0.18 -7.46 -7.24
CA LEU A 52 0.20 -6.23 -6.45
C LEU A 52 1.35 -5.34 -6.93
N ALA A 53 0.98 -4.23 -7.58
CA ALA A 53 1.88 -3.22 -8.13
C ALA A 53 2.48 -2.31 -7.05
N SER A 54 3.08 -2.87 -5.99
CA SER A 54 3.58 -2.11 -4.83
C SER A 54 4.76 -2.76 -4.14
N SER A 55 5.76 -1.95 -3.77
CA SER A 55 6.87 -2.36 -2.89
C SER A 55 6.51 -2.36 -1.39
N SER A 56 5.33 -1.86 -1.01
CA SER A 56 4.96 -1.69 0.40
C SER A 56 4.78 -3.04 1.10
N PRO A 57 5.58 -3.36 2.14
CA PRO A 57 5.42 -4.59 2.91
C PRO A 57 4.05 -4.68 3.59
N ARG A 58 3.47 -3.54 3.96
CA ARG A 58 2.15 -3.46 4.64
C ARG A 58 1.02 -3.84 3.70
N ARG A 59 1.04 -3.34 2.46
CA ARG A 59 0.02 -3.70 1.44
C ARG A 59 0.12 -5.18 1.08
N ARG A 60 1.33 -5.72 0.94
CA ARG A 60 1.55 -7.17 0.76
C ARG A 60 0.97 -7.98 1.90
N GLN A 61 1.18 -7.56 3.15
CA GLN A 61 0.64 -8.25 4.32
C GLN A 61 -0.89 -8.25 4.29
N ILE A 62 -1.52 -7.12 4.00
CA ILE A 62 -2.99 -7.00 3.88
C ILE A 62 -3.51 -7.91 2.75
N MET A 63 -2.91 -7.85 1.56
CA MET A 63 -3.31 -8.67 0.41
C MET A 63 -3.17 -10.18 0.67
N SER A 64 -2.17 -10.58 1.48
CA SER A 64 -1.97 -11.99 1.86
C SER A 64 -3.13 -12.59 2.67
N LEU A 65 -4.01 -11.75 3.25
CA LEU A 65 -5.20 -12.19 3.97
C LEU A 65 -6.26 -12.80 3.05
N LEU A 66 -6.22 -12.51 1.75
CA LEU A 66 -7.16 -13.07 0.77
C LEU A 66 -6.86 -14.52 0.37
N GLY A 67 -5.68 -15.03 0.71
CA GLY A 67 -5.29 -16.42 0.40
C GLY A 67 -5.19 -16.69 -1.10
N LEU A 68 -4.56 -15.78 -1.84
CA LEU A 68 -4.29 -15.90 -3.28
C LEU A 68 -2.93 -16.59 -3.49
N PRO A 69 -2.87 -17.84 -4.01
CA PRO A 69 -1.63 -18.60 -4.14
C PRO A 69 -0.70 -18.04 -5.21
N LYS A 70 -1.24 -17.38 -6.24
CA LYS A 70 -0.51 -16.79 -7.36
C LYS A 70 -0.35 -15.27 -7.23
N LEU A 71 -0.27 -14.75 -6.00
CA LEU A 71 -0.04 -13.33 -5.75
C LEU A 71 1.44 -12.99 -5.99
N GLU A 72 1.71 -12.19 -7.01
CA GLU A 72 3.01 -11.62 -7.33
C GLU A 72 3.12 -10.18 -6.81
N ILE A 73 4.34 -9.79 -6.41
CA ILE A 73 4.64 -8.45 -5.93
C ILE A 73 5.62 -7.82 -6.93
N ILE A 74 5.13 -6.90 -7.76
CA ILE A 74 5.92 -6.25 -8.80
C ILE A 74 5.83 -4.74 -8.58
N PRO A 75 6.83 -4.12 -7.93
CA PRO A 75 6.82 -2.68 -7.70
C PRO A 75 6.84 -1.90 -9.01
N SER A 76 5.96 -0.91 -9.14
CA SER A 76 6.04 0.05 -10.24
C SER A 76 7.29 0.94 -10.12
N ASN A 77 7.95 1.19 -11.24
CA ASN A 77 9.04 2.17 -11.39
C ASN A 77 8.55 3.52 -11.95
N ALA A 78 7.23 3.77 -11.96
CA ALA A 78 6.66 5.04 -12.39
C ALA A 78 7.21 6.20 -11.55
N ALA A 79 7.54 7.31 -12.21
CA ALA A 79 7.90 8.54 -11.53
C ALA A 79 6.69 9.12 -10.79
N GLU A 80 6.91 9.61 -9.56
CA GLU A 80 5.89 10.31 -8.76
C GLU A 80 6.01 11.82 -9.00
N ASP A 81 5.86 12.24 -10.26
CA ASP A 81 6.16 13.60 -10.74
C ASP A 81 4.91 14.45 -11.06
N PHE A 82 3.73 13.99 -10.65
CA PHE A 82 2.50 14.77 -10.80
C PHE A 82 2.59 16.14 -10.09
N PRO A 83 2.02 17.21 -10.70
CA PRO A 83 2.03 18.53 -10.09
C PRO A 83 1.38 18.52 -8.72
N LYS A 84 2.10 19.03 -7.71
CA LYS A 84 1.59 19.17 -6.33
C LYS A 84 0.52 20.27 -6.19
N THR A 85 0.20 20.95 -7.29
CA THR A 85 -0.92 21.90 -7.39
C THR A 85 -2.25 21.18 -7.62
N MET A 86 -2.23 19.89 -7.95
CA MET A 86 -3.45 19.08 -8.06
C MET A 86 -4.10 18.92 -6.68
N GLU A 87 -5.41 18.75 -6.67
CA GLU A 87 -6.12 18.43 -5.44
C GLU A 87 -5.61 17.08 -4.89
N PRO A 88 -5.52 16.90 -3.57
CA PRO A 88 -4.92 15.70 -2.97
C PRO A 88 -5.54 14.39 -3.47
N PHE A 89 -6.86 14.36 -3.67
CA PHE A 89 -7.58 13.19 -4.16
C PHE A 89 -7.25 12.89 -5.64
N GLU A 90 -7.07 13.91 -6.47
CA GLU A 90 -6.69 13.73 -7.88
C GLU A 90 -5.24 13.24 -7.99
N TYR A 91 -4.35 13.83 -7.18
CA TYR A 91 -2.93 13.44 -7.12
C TYR A 91 -2.76 11.96 -6.76
N VAL A 92 -3.39 11.52 -5.66
CA VAL A 92 -3.26 10.13 -5.19
C VAL A 92 -3.88 9.14 -6.18
N LEU A 93 -5.01 9.49 -6.80
CA LEU A 93 -5.67 8.67 -7.81
C LEU A 93 -4.83 8.53 -9.09
N ALA A 94 -4.29 9.64 -9.59
CA ALA A 94 -3.43 9.65 -10.76
C ALA A 94 -2.16 8.82 -10.51
N THR A 95 -1.57 8.95 -9.32
CA THR A 95 -0.39 8.18 -8.91
C THR A 95 -0.69 6.69 -8.83
N ALA A 96 -1.80 6.27 -8.20
CA ALA A 96 -2.18 4.86 -8.14
C ALA A 96 -2.46 4.28 -9.53
N THR A 97 -3.17 5.04 -10.38
CA THR A 97 -3.50 4.64 -11.76
C THR A 97 -2.24 4.48 -12.61
N LYS A 98 -1.32 5.44 -12.55
CA LYS A 98 -0.06 5.37 -13.29
C LYS A 98 0.77 4.15 -12.86
N LYS A 99 0.81 3.85 -11.55
CA LYS A 99 1.50 2.66 -11.04
C LYS A 99 0.93 1.36 -11.62
N ALA A 100 -0.40 1.24 -11.69
CA ALA A 100 -1.05 0.07 -12.28
C ALA A 100 -0.74 -0.06 -13.78
N GLN A 101 -0.90 1.03 -14.54
CA GLN A 101 -0.65 1.05 -15.99
C GLN A 101 0.79 0.71 -16.33
N THR A 102 1.77 1.26 -15.61
CA THR A 102 3.18 0.95 -15.85
C THR A 102 3.50 -0.53 -15.62
N VAL A 103 2.93 -1.17 -14.60
CA VAL A 103 3.12 -2.60 -14.38
C VAL A 103 2.36 -3.43 -15.42
N TYR A 104 1.18 -2.96 -15.84
CA TYR A 104 0.43 -3.59 -16.94
C TYR A 104 1.25 -3.63 -18.23
N GLU A 105 1.77 -2.48 -18.67
CA GLU A 105 2.62 -2.36 -19.86
C GLU A 105 3.86 -3.25 -19.82
N GLN A 106 4.41 -3.50 -18.62
CA GLN A 106 5.57 -4.37 -18.41
C GLN A 106 5.23 -5.86 -18.51
N GLU A 107 4.05 -6.25 -18.05
CA GLU A 107 3.70 -7.65 -17.81
C GLU A 107 2.72 -8.25 -18.82
N ILE A 108 2.05 -7.41 -19.61
CA ILE A 108 1.03 -7.82 -20.60
C ILE A 108 1.56 -8.79 -21.65
N LEU A 109 2.81 -8.62 -22.12
CA LEU A 109 3.47 -9.50 -23.10
C LEU A 109 4.48 -10.45 -22.47
N ASN A 110 4.34 -10.79 -21.18
CA ASN A 110 5.27 -11.69 -20.51
C ASN A 110 5.11 -13.15 -21.00
N GLU A 111 5.98 -13.59 -21.90
CA GLU A 111 5.92 -14.95 -22.50
C GLU A 111 6.13 -16.08 -21.47
N GLU A 112 6.92 -15.84 -20.42
CA GLU A 112 7.24 -16.86 -19.42
C GLU A 112 6.07 -17.10 -18.45
N LYS A 113 5.45 -16.02 -17.98
CA LYS A 113 4.41 -16.06 -16.93
C LYS A 113 2.99 -15.93 -17.48
N GLY A 114 2.86 -15.55 -18.75
CA GLY A 114 1.61 -15.17 -19.37
C GLY A 114 1.08 -13.82 -18.89
N GLU A 115 -0.04 -13.46 -19.50
CA GLU A 115 -0.76 -12.22 -19.23
C GLU A 115 -1.24 -12.13 -17.75
N PRO A 116 -1.14 -10.96 -17.11
CA PRO A 116 -1.69 -10.75 -15.78
C PRO A 116 -3.21 -10.80 -15.78
N GLY A 117 -3.81 -11.69 -14.98
CA GLY A 117 -5.28 -11.77 -14.86
C GLY A 117 -5.90 -10.68 -13.97
N LEU A 118 -5.10 -10.04 -13.12
CA LEU A 118 -5.49 -8.87 -12.34
C LEU A 118 -4.23 -8.12 -11.88
N ILE A 119 -4.22 -6.80 -11.99
CA ILE A 119 -3.24 -5.91 -11.37
C ILE A 119 -3.95 -4.99 -10.40
N LEU A 120 -3.43 -4.88 -9.17
CA LEU A 120 -3.87 -3.88 -8.20
C LEU A 120 -2.70 -2.98 -7.82
N ALA A 121 -2.86 -1.68 -7.99
CA ALA A 121 -1.96 -0.66 -7.43
C ALA A 121 -2.68 0.13 -6.34
N ALA A 122 -1.90 0.72 -5.43
CA ALA A 122 -2.41 1.66 -4.46
C ALA A 122 -1.38 2.73 -4.12
N ASP A 123 -1.87 3.92 -3.83
CA ASP A 123 -1.08 5.04 -3.34
C ASP A 123 -1.75 5.66 -2.11
N THR A 124 -0.96 6.16 -1.16
CA THR A 124 -1.49 6.65 0.12
C THR A 124 -0.81 7.96 0.49
N ILE A 125 -1.61 8.98 0.75
CA ILE A 125 -1.16 10.30 1.18
C ILE A 125 -1.79 10.68 2.52
N VAL A 126 -1.09 11.55 3.25
CA VAL A 126 -1.61 12.18 4.47
C VAL A 126 -1.80 13.66 4.18
N VAL A 127 -2.93 14.23 4.58
CA VAL A 127 -3.27 15.64 4.36
C VAL A 127 -3.51 16.31 5.70
N ASP A 128 -2.79 17.38 5.96
CA ASP A 128 -3.04 18.26 7.09
C ASP A 128 -4.33 19.06 6.84
N THR A 129 -5.34 18.88 7.68
CA THR A 129 -6.66 19.51 7.48
C THR A 129 -6.64 21.02 7.70
N THR A 130 -5.66 21.55 8.41
CA THR A 130 -5.54 22.99 8.66
C THR A 130 -4.94 23.72 7.47
N SER A 131 -3.90 23.16 6.86
CA SER A 131 -3.22 23.77 5.71
C SER A 131 -3.73 23.29 4.36
N GLY A 132 -4.45 22.17 4.32
CA GLY A 132 -4.86 21.48 3.08
C GLY A 132 -3.69 20.81 2.34
N THR A 133 -2.50 20.77 2.94
CA THR A 133 -1.28 20.32 2.25
C THR A 133 -1.02 18.83 2.42
N ILE A 134 -0.45 18.21 1.38
CA ILE A 134 0.01 16.82 1.40
C ILE A 134 1.30 16.73 2.22
N LEU A 135 1.28 15.90 3.26
CA LEU A 135 2.44 15.59 4.09
C LEU A 135 3.24 14.43 3.49
N GLU A 136 4.39 14.78 2.94
CA GLU A 136 5.34 13.80 2.41
C GLU A 136 6.10 13.06 3.53
N LYS A 137 7.07 12.24 3.13
CA LYS A 137 8.05 11.64 4.05
C LYS A 137 8.89 12.74 4.71
N PRO A 138 9.25 12.61 5.99
CA PRO A 138 10.12 13.58 6.64
C PRO A 138 11.51 13.59 5.98
N ARG A 139 12.08 14.80 5.85
CA ARG A 139 13.35 15.03 5.13
C ARG A 139 14.57 15.01 6.05
N SER A 140 14.34 15.17 7.35
CA SER A 140 15.35 15.16 8.40
C SER A 140 14.68 14.85 9.74
N GLU A 141 15.46 14.53 10.76
CA GLU A 141 14.96 14.32 12.12
C GLU A 141 14.23 15.55 12.67
N ALA A 142 14.78 16.74 12.42
CA ALA A 142 14.15 18.00 12.81
C ALA A 142 12.80 18.21 12.09
N HIS A 143 12.73 17.92 10.78
CA HIS A 143 11.48 17.99 10.04
C HIS A 143 10.46 16.97 10.57
N HIS A 144 10.90 15.75 10.90
CA HIS A 144 10.07 14.70 11.46
C HIS A 144 9.44 15.11 12.80
N LEU A 145 10.25 15.67 13.70
CA LEU A 145 9.79 16.17 14.99
C LEU A 145 8.75 17.29 14.83
N THR A 146 9.03 18.28 13.96
CA THR A 146 8.10 19.38 13.67
C THR A 146 6.80 18.89 13.06
N MET A 147 6.87 17.93 12.13
CA MET A 147 5.70 17.34 11.48
C MET A 147 4.79 16.66 12.50
N LEU A 148 5.33 15.80 13.36
CA LEU A 148 4.52 15.08 14.36
C LEU A 148 3.94 16.01 15.43
N LYS A 149 4.68 17.04 15.85
CA LYS A 149 4.14 18.08 16.75
C LYS A 149 3.01 18.85 16.09
N THR A 150 3.14 19.16 14.80
CA THR A 150 2.08 19.86 14.03
C THR A 150 0.83 18.99 13.96
N LEU A 151 0.97 17.71 13.61
CA LEU A 151 -0.14 16.76 13.59
C LEU A 151 -0.81 16.63 14.97
N ARG A 152 -0.04 16.50 16.05
CA ARG A 152 -0.58 16.47 17.43
C ARG A 152 -1.36 17.75 17.75
N ASN A 153 -0.79 18.91 17.44
CA ASN A 153 -1.40 20.20 17.78
C ASN A 153 -2.67 20.50 16.94
N ASN A 154 -2.68 20.08 15.67
CA ASN A 154 -3.85 20.20 14.79
C ASN A 154 -4.91 19.12 15.10
N ARG A 155 -4.51 18.08 15.82
CA ARG A 155 -5.30 16.98 16.34
C ARG A 155 -5.82 16.03 15.27
N ASP A 156 -6.49 16.53 14.24
CA ASP A 156 -7.06 15.71 13.16
C ASP A 156 -6.26 15.90 11.86
N HIS A 157 -6.06 14.81 11.12
CA HIS A 157 -5.55 14.82 9.74
C HIS A 157 -6.23 13.72 8.91
N LYS A 158 -6.20 13.87 7.59
CA LYS A 158 -6.83 12.91 6.68
C LYS A 158 -5.81 11.98 6.05
N VAL A 159 -6.20 10.73 5.86
CA VAL A 159 -5.43 9.74 5.10
C VAL A 159 -6.29 9.29 3.92
N PHE A 160 -5.75 9.49 2.72
CA PHE A 160 -6.37 9.04 1.48
C PHE A 160 -5.56 7.88 0.93
N THR A 161 -6.22 6.76 0.62
CA THR A 161 -5.63 5.73 -0.23
C THR A 161 -6.45 5.62 -1.50
N ALA A 162 -5.81 5.86 -2.64
CA ALA A 162 -6.38 5.49 -3.92
C ALA A 162 -5.90 4.10 -4.33
N MET A 163 -6.75 3.42 -5.07
CA MET A 163 -6.48 2.12 -5.67
C MET A 163 -6.88 2.16 -7.14
N ALA A 164 -6.11 1.45 -7.95
CA ALA A 164 -6.42 1.20 -9.35
C ALA A 164 -6.31 -0.30 -9.59
N ALA A 165 -7.38 -0.89 -10.10
CA ALA A 165 -7.42 -2.29 -10.50
C ALA A 165 -7.57 -2.39 -12.02
N MET A 166 -6.78 -3.27 -12.62
CA MET A 166 -6.79 -3.53 -14.05
C MET A 166 -6.94 -5.02 -14.31
N ALA A 167 -7.74 -5.38 -15.31
CA ALA A 167 -7.86 -6.75 -15.80
C ALA A 167 -7.90 -6.71 -17.34
N PRO A 168 -7.23 -7.64 -18.04
CA PRO A 168 -7.34 -7.76 -19.49
C PRO A 168 -8.78 -7.99 -19.93
N LEU A 169 -9.18 -7.44 -21.07
CA LEU A 169 -10.48 -7.73 -21.68
C LEU A 169 -10.44 -9.10 -22.37
N ALA A 170 -11.57 -9.82 -22.36
CA ALA A 170 -11.73 -10.99 -23.21
C ALA A 170 -11.72 -10.64 -24.71
N SER A 171 -12.18 -9.43 -25.05
CA SER A 171 -12.24 -8.92 -26.41
C SER A 171 -10.93 -8.25 -26.86
N ALA A 172 -10.65 -8.28 -28.17
CA ALA A 172 -9.48 -7.63 -28.77
C ALA A 172 -9.58 -6.09 -28.90
N ARG A 173 -10.46 -5.44 -28.11
CA ARG A 173 -10.68 -3.98 -28.15
C ARG A 173 -9.49 -3.25 -27.54
N GLN A 174 -9.17 -2.05 -28.04
CA GLN A 174 -8.19 -1.18 -27.38
C GLN A 174 -8.85 -0.40 -26.22
N PRO A 175 -8.19 -0.25 -25.05
CA PRO A 175 -6.76 -0.49 -24.79
C PRO A 175 -6.41 -1.93 -24.33
N GLY A 176 -7.34 -2.88 -24.44
CA GLY A 176 -7.11 -4.30 -24.11
C GLY A 176 -7.29 -4.62 -22.62
N TYR A 177 -7.74 -3.66 -21.81
CA TYR A 177 -7.99 -3.85 -20.40
C TYR A 177 -9.21 -3.06 -19.90
N ALA A 178 -9.88 -3.61 -18.89
CA ALA A 178 -10.72 -2.87 -17.98
C ALA A 178 -9.85 -2.18 -16.93
N LEU A 179 -10.21 -0.94 -16.59
CA LEU A 179 -9.64 -0.17 -15.49
C LEU A 179 -10.77 0.35 -14.61
N GLU A 180 -10.63 0.14 -13.30
CA GLU A 180 -11.48 0.73 -12.29
C GLU A 180 -10.62 1.34 -11.19
N THR A 181 -11.10 2.43 -10.60
CA THR A 181 -10.40 3.11 -9.51
C THR A 181 -11.33 3.39 -8.35
N ALA A 182 -10.76 3.51 -7.15
CA ALA A 182 -11.48 3.88 -5.93
C ALA A 182 -10.57 4.66 -4.99
N ILE A 183 -11.17 5.50 -4.15
CA ILE A 183 -10.47 6.25 -3.10
C ILE A 183 -11.19 6.00 -1.78
N GLU A 184 -10.43 5.75 -0.73
CA GLU A 184 -10.92 5.69 0.65
C GLU A 184 -10.31 6.83 1.47
N GLU A 185 -11.14 7.52 2.23
CA GLU A 185 -10.74 8.55 3.19
C GLU A 185 -10.87 8.01 4.62
N SER A 186 -9.92 8.37 5.49
CA SER A 186 -10.07 8.17 6.93
C SER A 186 -9.47 9.34 7.68
N THR A 187 -10.16 9.78 8.74
CA THR A 187 -9.65 10.81 9.65
C THR A 187 -8.90 10.13 10.78
N VAL A 188 -7.67 10.54 11.02
CA VAL A 188 -6.86 10.08 12.14
C VAL A 188 -6.72 11.22 13.13
N ARG A 189 -6.96 10.91 14.39
CA ARG A 189 -6.85 11.85 15.50
C ARG A 189 -5.64 11.50 16.34
N PHE A 190 -4.71 12.44 16.50
CA PHE A 190 -3.61 12.32 17.45
C PHE A 190 -4.06 12.71 18.86
N ASP A 191 -3.49 12.02 19.85
CA ASP A 191 -3.71 12.32 21.26
C ASP A 191 -2.92 13.58 21.65
N THR A 192 -3.64 14.60 22.13
CA THR A 192 -3.05 15.89 22.52
C THR A 192 -2.15 15.78 23.75
N GLU A 193 -2.32 14.74 24.57
CA GLU A 193 -1.53 14.50 25.78
C GLU A 193 -0.18 13.84 25.49
N VAL A 194 0.07 13.44 24.23
CA VAL A 194 1.37 12.91 23.80
C VAL A 194 2.45 13.97 24.00
N THR A 195 3.43 13.67 24.85
CA THR A 195 4.48 14.64 25.20
C THR A 195 5.54 14.80 24.11
N ASP A 196 6.27 15.92 24.16
CA ASP A 196 7.38 16.18 23.24
C ASP A 196 8.50 15.13 23.39
N GLU A 197 8.72 14.61 24.61
CA GLU A 197 9.67 13.53 24.88
C GLU A 197 9.26 12.22 24.20
N LEU A 198 7.96 11.90 24.20
CA LEU A 198 7.44 10.71 23.52
C LEU A 198 7.60 10.84 22.02
N ILE A 199 7.26 11.99 21.43
CA ILE A 199 7.47 12.24 20.00
C ILE A 199 8.95 12.11 19.64
N LEU A 200 9.85 12.71 20.43
CA LEU A 200 11.29 12.62 20.19
C LEU A 200 11.78 11.16 20.29
N ALA A 201 11.30 10.40 21.27
CA ALA A 201 11.61 8.99 21.40
C ALA A 201 11.13 8.19 20.17
N TYR A 202 9.92 8.45 19.68
CA TYR A 202 9.40 7.84 18.46
C TYR A 202 10.25 8.19 17.24
N VAL A 203 10.59 9.47 17.04
CA VAL A 203 11.44 9.93 15.92
C VAL A 203 12.78 9.18 15.92
N ARG A 204 13.39 8.97 17.11
CA ARG A 204 14.65 8.24 17.26
C ARG A 204 14.57 6.75 16.86
N THR A 205 13.38 6.15 16.91
CA THR A 205 13.18 4.77 16.40
C THR A 205 13.35 4.68 14.89
N ARG A 206 13.23 5.81 14.19
CA ARG A 206 13.18 5.93 12.72
C ARG A 206 12.03 5.19 12.06
N GLU A 207 11.04 4.70 12.82
CA GLU A 207 9.92 3.95 12.26
C GLU A 207 9.13 4.77 11.23
N GLY A 208 9.01 6.09 11.43
CA GLY A 208 8.23 6.97 10.54
C GLY A 208 8.95 7.50 9.29
N VAL A 209 10.25 7.25 9.12
CA VAL A 209 11.06 7.98 8.11
C VAL A 209 10.67 7.70 6.67
N ASP A 210 10.11 6.51 6.40
CA ASP A 210 9.71 6.05 5.08
C ASP A 210 8.19 6.18 4.84
N LYS A 211 7.47 6.90 5.72
CA LYS A 211 6.00 7.00 5.71
C LYS A 211 5.54 8.44 5.53
N ALA A 212 4.51 8.64 4.72
CA ALA A 212 3.80 9.91 4.61
C ALA A 212 3.25 10.31 6.00
N GLY A 213 3.36 11.60 6.35
CA GLY A 213 3.01 12.09 7.69
C GLY A 213 3.94 11.63 8.82
N GLY A 214 4.98 10.85 8.54
CA GLY A 214 6.02 10.52 9.50
C GLY A 214 5.61 9.54 10.61
N TYR A 215 4.53 8.77 10.48
CA TYR A 215 4.17 7.77 11.48
C TYR A 215 3.62 6.49 10.85
N GLY A 216 3.66 5.39 11.62
CA GLY A 216 3.13 4.09 11.23
C GLY A 216 2.10 3.60 12.25
N LEU A 217 0.89 3.29 11.77
CA LEU A 217 -0.16 2.72 12.62
C LEU A 217 0.15 1.27 13.05
N GLN A 218 0.80 0.50 12.18
CA GLN A 218 1.32 -0.83 12.49
C GLN A 218 2.70 -0.72 13.15
N GLY A 219 2.75 -0.29 14.41
CA GLY A 219 4.00 -0.11 15.14
C GLY A 219 3.87 0.78 16.36
N LEU A 220 5.00 1.34 16.80
CA LEU A 220 5.06 2.27 17.94
C LEU A 220 4.31 3.57 17.64
N GLY A 221 4.12 3.91 16.36
CA GLY A 221 3.37 5.10 15.96
C GLY A 221 1.89 5.05 16.36
N SER A 222 1.35 3.87 16.66
CA SER A 222 0.00 3.72 17.23
C SER A 222 -0.19 4.45 18.57
N ILE A 223 0.88 4.64 19.35
CA ILE A 223 0.85 5.35 20.63
C ILE A 223 0.53 6.85 20.42
N LEU A 224 0.76 7.38 19.22
CA LEU A 224 0.46 8.77 18.89
C LEU A 224 -1.03 9.02 18.60
N VAL A 225 -1.82 7.96 18.37
CA VAL A 225 -3.18 8.03 17.81
C VAL A 225 -4.22 7.80 18.91
N GLU A 226 -5.12 8.77 19.10
CA GLU A 226 -6.29 8.69 19.98
C GLU A 226 -7.42 7.88 19.34
N LYS A 227 -7.74 8.19 18.08
CA LYS A 227 -8.91 7.63 17.37
C LYS A 227 -8.69 7.60 15.86
N ILE A 228 -9.36 6.68 15.19
CA ILE A 228 -9.55 6.68 13.74
C ILE A 228 -11.04 6.72 13.44
N ASP A 229 -11.44 7.58 12.50
CA ASP A 229 -12.76 7.62 11.91
C ASP A 229 -12.65 7.20 10.43
N GLY A 230 -13.22 6.05 10.08
CA GLY A 230 -13.02 5.39 8.80
C GLY A 230 -12.29 4.05 8.92
N SER A 231 -11.65 3.62 7.84
CA SER A 231 -11.07 2.28 7.74
C SER A 231 -9.64 2.22 8.30
N HIS A 232 -9.38 1.34 9.25
CA HIS A 232 -8.06 1.15 9.85
C HIS A 232 -6.99 0.70 8.84
N ASP A 233 -7.36 -0.21 7.94
CA ASP A 233 -6.48 -0.71 6.86
C ASP A 233 -6.22 0.33 5.75
N ASN A 234 -7.13 1.31 5.56
CA ASN A 234 -6.88 2.50 4.75
C ASN A 234 -5.68 3.28 5.29
N VAL A 235 -5.65 3.54 6.61
CA VAL A 235 -4.54 4.26 7.27
C VAL A 235 -3.23 3.48 7.16
N ILE A 236 -3.29 2.15 7.16
CA ILE A 236 -2.12 1.29 6.94
C ILE A 236 -1.61 1.41 5.49
N GLY A 237 -2.54 1.55 4.54
CA GLY A 237 -2.27 1.86 3.14
C GLY A 237 -2.96 0.96 2.11
N LEU A 238 -3.90 0.09 2.51
CA LEU A 238 -4.74 -0.65 1.58
C LEU A 238 -6.11 -0.98 2.22
N PRO A 239 -7.19 -0.27 1.86
CA PRO A 239 -8.53 -0.55 2.36
C PRO A 239 -9.06 -1.86 1.74
N LEU A 240 -8.93 -2.98 2.45
CA LEU A 240 -9.12 -4.33 1.93
C LEU A 240 -10.55 -4.57 1.44
N ARG A 241 -11.55 -4.04 2.16
CA ARG A 241 -12.96 -4.13 1.75
C ARG A 241 -13.19 -3.42 0.41
N SER A 242 -12.66 -2.21 0.27
CA SER A 242 -12.82 -1.41 -0.95
C SER A 242 -11.99 -2.00 -2.10
N ALA A 243 -10.81 -2.56 -1.81
CA ALA A 243 -10.00 -3.32 -2.77
C ALA A 243 -10.75 -4.54 -3.31
N LEU A 244 -11.40 -5.33 -2.44
CA LEU A 244 -12.16 -6.52 -2.86
C LEU A 244 -13.29 -6.16 -3.82
N ARG A 245 -14.07 -5.11 -3.49
CA ARG A 245 -15.14 -4.60 -4.35
C ARG A 245 -14.60 -4.06 -5.68
N LEU A 246 -13.44 -3.40 -5.65
CA LEU A 246 -12.81 -2.88 -6.85
C LEU A 246 -12.36 -4.01 -7.80
N MET A 247 -11.79 -5.08 -7.25
CA MET A 247 -11.40 -6.28 -8.01
C MET A 247 -12.62 -6.97 -8.62
N GLU A 248 -13.73 -7.08 -7.88
CA GLU A 248 -14.98 -7.63 -8.39
C GLU A 248 -15.53 -6.80 -9.55
N LYS A 249 -15.54 -5.47 -9.40
CA LYS A 249 -16.05 -4.55 -10.43
C LYS A 249 -15.22 -4.59 -11.71
N VAL A 250 -13.89 -4.60 -11.61
CA VAL A 250 -13.03 -4.62 -12.80
C VAL A 250 -13.10 -5.94 -13.54
N LEU A 251 -13.23 -7.06 -12.82
CA LEU A 251 -13.38 -8.38 -13.44
C LEU A 251 -14.74 -8.54 -14.11
N ALA A 252 -15.83 -8.11 -13.46
CA ALA A 252 -17.15 -8.10 -14.11
C ALA A 252 -17.12 -7.29 -15.41
N LYS A 253 -16.51 -6.10 -15.40
CA LYS A 253 -16.34 -5.28 -16.60
C LYS A 253 -15.48 -5.93 -17.68
N ALA A 254 -14.46 -6.69 -17.29
CA ALA A 254 -13.59 -7.39 -18.22
C ALA A 254 -14.27 -8.60 -18.90
N ASP A 255 -15.20 -9.25 -18.18
CA ASP A 255 -15.95 -10.41 -18.63
C ASP A 255 -17.25 -10.02 -19.38
N ASP A 256 -17.94 -8.93 -19.00
CA ASP A 256 -19.21 -8.47 -19.60
C ASP A 256 -19.03 -7.88 -21.03
N ASP A 257 -17.80 -7.53 -21.43
CA ASP A 257 -17.50 -6.97 -22.77
C ASP A 257 -17.64 -8.01 -23.92
N ASP A 258 -18.04 -9.25 -23.63
CA ASP A 258 -18.37 -10.30 -24.62
C ASP A 258 -19.82 -10.21 -25.17
N ASP A 259 -20.74 -9.48 -24.51
CA ASP A 259 -22.20 -9.50 -24.82
C ASP A 259 -22.71 -8.35 -25.73
N ASP A 260 -21.84 -7.44 -26.19
CA ASP A 260 -22.21 -6.52 -27.29
C ASP A 260 -22.17 -7.29 -28.62
N GLN A 261 -23.24 -8.04 -28.89
CA GLN A 261 -23.57 -8.59 -30.20
C GLN A 261 -23.26 -7.55 -31.28
N LEU A 262 -22.37 -7.91 -32.21
CA LEU A 262 -22.27 -7.26 -33.53
C LEU A 262 -23.71 -7.05 -34.05
N PRO A 263 -24.12 -5.84 -34.48
CA PRO A 263 -25.34 -5.73 -35.25
C PRO A 263 -25.15 -6.67 -36.44
N GLY A 264 -26.05 -7.65 -36.53
CA GLY A 264 -26.02 -8.66 -37.56
C GLY A 264 -25.91 -8.01 -38.93
N ASP A 265 -25.16 -8.67 -39.81
CA ASP A 265 -25.28 -8.47 -41.24
C ASP A 265 -26.77 -8.63 -41.61
N ASP A 266 -27.48 -7.52 -41.74
CA ASP A 266 -28.75 -7.49 -42.46
C ASP A 266 -28.39 -7.64 -43.95
N ASP A 267 -28.22 -8.89 -44.34
CA ASP A 267 -28.44 -9.39 -45.70
C ASP A 267 -29.89 -9.05 -46.10
N GLU A 268 -30.16 -7.81 -46.53
CA GLU A 268 -31.30 -7.54 -47.42
C GLU A 268 -30.86 -7.77 -48.85
N SER A 269 -30.87 -9.06 -49.19
CA SER A 269 -31.15 -9.51 -50.55
C SER A 269 -32.66 -9.45 -50.79
N GLY A 270 -33.06 -8.67 -51.79
CA GLY A 270 -34.37 -8.66 -52.44
C GLY A 270 -34.26 -7.77 -53.68
N GLU A 271 -34.03 -8.32 -54.88
CA GLU A 271 -35.08 -8.76 -55.82
C GLU A 271 -36.11 -7.63 -56.07
N GLU A 272 -35.97 -6.83 -57.12
CA GLU A 272 -36.39 -7.04 -58.53
C GLU A 272 -37.69 -6.25 -58.87
N GLU A 273 -37.72 -5.67 -60.08
CA GLU A 273 -38.86 -5.11 -60.86
C GLU A 273 -39.48 -3.77 -60.34
N GLU A 274 -39.71 -2.70 -61.12
CA GLU A 274 -39.88 -2.42 -62.56
C GLU A 274 -39.18 -1.11 -62.99
#